data_AF-A0A957UBN7-F1
#
_entry.id   AF-A0A957UBN7-F1
#
_cell.length_a   1.000
_cell.length_b   1.000
_cell.length_c   1.000
_cell.angle_alpha   90.00
_cell.angle_beta   90.00
_cell.angle_gamma   90.00
#
_symmetry.space_group_name_H-M   'P 1'
#
loop_
_entity.id
_entity.type
_entity.pdbx_description
1 polymer ?
#
loop_
_entity_poly.entity_id
_entity_poly.type
_entity_poly.pdbx_seq_one_letter_code
_entity_poly.pdbx_strand_id
1 'polypeptide(L)'
;MPETTTGHDRFLAYLQAAAAQAPPGWPGSVWFMLRVGEDCAGIRTSDVARPYRFLRQMAVAPPVQFGATGFSPEFTDDGNPARHYIAFVFVGFWLPAPLAIAVLYAWEIAGFVRYGGYWSPRDVASGHLGIRHGRAVRSAGPTVLPGLAAALGEGAADSPQ
;
A
#
# COMPACT_ATOMS: atom_id res chain seq x y z
N MET A 1 -10.81 26.69 -13.40
CA MET A 1 -11.23 26.12 -12.10
C MET A 1 -9.99 25.52 -11.48
N PRO A 2 -9.64 25.77 -10.20
CA PRO A 2 -8.52 25.06 -9.62
C PRO A 2 -8.91 23.58 -9.55
N GLU A 3 -8.21 22.73 -10.29
CA GLU A 3 -8.37 21.28 -10.16
C GLU A 3 -8.14 20.93 -8.69
N THR A 4 -9.18 20.47 -8.00
CA THR A 4 -9.04 20.01 -6.63
C THR A 4 -8.24 18.72 -6.67
N THR A 5 -6.95 18.81 -6.39
CA THR A 5 -6.02 17.67 -6.31
C THR A 5 -6.61 16.60 -5.41
N THR A 6 -6.84 15.41 -5.97
CA THR A 6 -7.50 14.31 -5.26
C THR A 6 -6.57 13.68 -4.22
N GLY A 7 -7.12 12.82 -3.35
CA GLY A 7 -6.31 12.01 -2.45
C GLY A 7 -5.34 11.12 -3.21
N HIS A 8 -5.79 10.51 -4.31
CA HIS A 8 -4.94 9.70 -5.18
C HIS A 8 -3.81 10.51 -5.80
N ASP A 9 -4.08 11.71 -6.33
CA ASP A 9 -3.04 12.58 -6.91
C ASP A 9 -1.96 12.95 -5.88
N ARG A 10 -2.39 13.31 -4.65
CA ARG A 10 -1.46 13.63 -3.55
C ARG A 10 -0.62 12.41 -3.17
N PHE A 11 -1.20 11.21 -3.21
CA PHE A 11 -0.49 9.97 -2.95
C PHE A 11 0.56 9.67 -4.02
N LEU A 12 0.22 9.82 -5.30
CA LEU A 12 1.16 9.64 -6.42
C LEU A 12 2.31 10.65 -6.35
N ALA A 13 2.00 11.92 -6.09
CA ALA A 13 3.00 12.98 -5.94
C ALA A 13 3.95 12.69 -4.76
N TYR A 14 3.42 12.22 -3.63
CA TYR A 14 4.23 11.80 -2.49
C TYR A 14 5.17 10.64 -2.85
N LEU A 15 4.66 9.60 -3.52
CA LEU A 15 5.49 8.46 -3.93
C LEU A 15 6.59 8.88 -4.90
N GLN A 16 6.29 9.78 -5.83
CA GLN A 16 7.27 10.29 -6.79
C GLN A 16 8.38 11.09 -6.09
N ALA A 17 8.02 11.96 -5.15
CA ALA A 17 8.98 12.72 -4.36
C ALA A 17 9.84 11.81 -3.46
N ALA A 18 9.25 10.79 -2.85
CA ALA A 18 9.97 9.81 -2.05
C ALA A 18 10.92 8.95 -2.90
N ALA A 19 10.48 8.51 -4.08
CA ALA A 19 11.30 7.71 -4.99
C ALA A 19 12.50 8.50 -5.53
N ALA A 20 12.33 9.80 -5.80
CA ALA A 20 13.39 10.68 -6.25
C ALA A 20 14.50 10.91 -5.20
N GLN A 21 14.19 10.74 -3.91
CA GLN A 21 15.14 10.88 -2.81
C GLN A 21 15.89 9.57 -2.50
N ALA A 22 15.42 8.44 -3.04
CA ALA A 22 16.01 7.15 -2.74
C ALA A 22 17.40 7.02 -3.39
N PRO A 23 18.43 6.58 -2.65
CA PRO A 23 19.73 6.23 -3.23
C PRO A 23 19.61 5.20 -4.37
N PRO A 24 20.57 5.13 -5.29
CA PRO A 24 20.56 4.09 -6.31
C PRO A 24 20.74 2.69 -5.71
N GLY A 25 20.12 1.69 -6.35
CA GLY A 25 20.28 0.28 -6.04
C GLY A 25 19.44 -0.24 -4.86
N TRP A 26 19.84 -1.40 -4.35
CA TRP A 26 19.12 -2.10 -3.27
C TRP A 26 18.96 -1.28 -1.99
N PRO A 27 19.98 -0.56 -1.48
CA PRO A 27 19.84 0.25 -0.27
C PRO A 27 18.74 1.32 -0.38
N GLY A 28 18.58 1.96 -1.54
CA GLY A 28 17.50 2.93 -1.73
C GLY A 28 16.13 2.30 -1.87
N SER A 29 16.03 1.08 -2.42
CA SER A 29 14.78 0.31 -2.43
C SER A 29 14.32 -0.01 -1.01
N VAL A 30 15.25 -0.43 -0.15
CA VAL A 30 14.97 -0.67 1.27
C VAL A 30 14.59 0.62 1.98
N TRP A 31 15.39 1.69 1.82
CA TRP A 31 15.10 2.99 2.44
C TRP A 31 13.70 3.50 2.07
N PHE A 32 13.37 3.45 0.78
CA PHE A 32 12.08 3.87 0.26
C PHE A 32 10.94 3.07 0.89
N MET A 33 11.06 1.74 0.91
CA MET A 33 10.03 0.88 1.48
C MET A 33 9.82 1.07 2.98
N LEU A 34 10.89 1.33 3.72
CA LEU A 34 10.79 1.69 5.13
C LEU A 34 10.10 3.04 5.31
N ARG A 35 10.47 4.04 4.50
CA ARG A 35 9.91 5.40 4.57
C ARG A 35 8.42 5.42 4.28
N VAL A 36 8.00 4.86 3.14
CA VAL A 36 6.57 4.85 2.75
C VAL A 36 5.76 3.91 3.63
N GLY A 37 6.35 2.79 4.08
CA GLY A 37 5.71 1.88 5.04
C GLY A 37 5.40 2.56 6.36
N GLU A 38 6.34 3.35 6.90
CA GLU A 38 6.12 4.13 8.11
C GLU A 38 5.08 5.24 7.90
N ASP A 39 5.24 6.06 6.86
CA ASP A 39 4.40 7.24 6.63
C ASP A 39 2.96 6.88 6.26
N CYS A 40 2.77 5.92 5.34
CA CYS A 40 1.46 5.61 4.77
C CYS A 40 0.76 4.45 5.48
N ALA A 41 1.51 3.51 6.07
CA ALA A 41 0.95 2.33 6.73
C ALA A 41 1.23 2.26 8.24
N GLY A 42 2.00 3.21 8.80
CA GLY A 42 2.35 3.20 10.22
C GLY A 42 3.27 2.04 10.63
N ILE A 43 3.91 1.38 9.66
CA ILE A 43 4.75 0.19 9.90
C ILE A 43 6.05 0.63 10.55
N ARG A 44 6.25 0.22 11.81
CA ARG A 44 7.52 0.43 12.52
C ARG A 44 8.31 -0.86 12.56
N THR A 45 9.53 -0.83 12.02
CA THR A 45 10.45 -1.98 12.02
C THR A 45 10.78 -2.47 13.43
N SER A 46 10.77 -1.59 14.43
CA SER A 46 10.98 -1.92 15.85
C SER A 46 9.89 -2.81 16.45
N ASP A 47 8.70 -2.86 15.85
CA ASP A 47 7.57 -3.65 16.35
C ASP A 47 7.37 -4.97 15.57
N VAL A 48 8.19 -5.26 14.56
CA VAL A 48 8.13 -6.53 13.78
C VAL A 48 8.39 -7.75 14.68
N ALA A 49 9.23 -7.61 15.70
CA ALA A 49 9.46 -8.65 16.71
C ALA A 49 8.31 -8.78 17.73
N ARG A 50 7.29 -7.92 17.67
CA ARG A 50 6.16 -7.85 18.60
C ARG A 50 4.83 -7.92 17.84
N PRO A 51 4.42 -9.12 17.38
CA PRO A 51 3.31 -9.30 16.44
C PRO A 51 2.01 -8.63 16.88
N TYR A 52 1.70 -8.63 18.18
CA TYR A 52 0.50 -7.95 18.68
C TYR A 52 0.55 -6.41 18.54
N ARG A 53 1.73 -5.79 18.70
CA ARG A 53 1.89 -4.34 18.49
C ARG A 53 1.85 -3.99 17.01
N PHE A 54 2.46 -4.82 16.18
CA PHE A 54 2.38 -4.73 14.73
C PHE A 54 0.93 -4.76 14.25
N LEU A 55 0.12 -5.72 14.73
CA LEU A 55 -1.31 -5.79 14.41
C LEU A 55 -2.10 -4.57 14.93
N ARG A 56 -1.73 -4.00 16.08
CA ARG A 56 -2.35 -2.76 16.57
C ARG A 56 -2.01 -1.53 15.71
N GLN A 57 -0.83 -1.46 15.12
CA GLN A 57 -0.45 -0.35 14.24
C GLN A 57 -1.35 -0.25 13.02
N MET A 58 -1.73 -1.41 12.48
CA MET A 58 -2.61 -1.48 11.32
C MET A 58 -4.06 -1.02 11.60
N ALA A 59 -4.46 -0.96 12.87
CA ALA A 59 -5.78 -0.45 13.27
C ALA A 59 -5.82 1.07 13.53
N VAL A 60 -4.67 1.75 13.50
CA VAL A 60 -4.55 3.19 13.77
C VAL A 60 -4.40 3.96 12.46
N ALA A 61 -4.87 5.20 12.43
CA ALA A 61 -4.64 6.08 11.31
C ALA A 61 -3.12 6.33 11.12
N PRO A 62 -2.59 6.22 9.89
CA PRO A 62 -1.17 6.38 9.66
C PRO A 62 -0.76 7.85 9.77
N PRO A 63 0.55 8.13 9.92
CA PRO A 63 1.07 9.49 10.01
C PRO A 63 0.63 10.39 8.84
N VAL A 64 0.60 9.84 7.62
CA VAL A 64 0.18 10.55 6.41
C VAL A 64 -1.12 9.95 5.88
N GLN A 65 -2.15 10.78 5.77
CA GLN A 65 -3.46 10.40 5.26
C GLN A 65 -3.79 11.23 4.02
N PHE A 66 -4.15 10.54 2.94
CA PHE A 66 -4.44 11.18 1.66
C PHE A 66 -5.94 11.33 1.41
N GLY A 67 -6.78 10.64 2.19
CA GLY A 67 -8.21 10.52 1.91
C GLY A 67 -8.48 9.55 0.75
N ALA A 68 -9.76 9.24 0.51
CA ALA A 68 -10.19 8.28 -0.50
C ALA A 68 -10.53 8.90 -1.87
N THR A 69 -10.54 10.22 -2.01
CA THR A 69 -10.95 10.87 -3.28
C THR A 69 -9.98 10.50 -4.41
N GLY A 70 -10.53 10.17 -5.58
CA GLY A 70 -9.77 9.79 -6.78
C GLY A 70 -9.29 8.34 -6.81
N PHE A 71 -9.45 7.57 -5.73
CA PHE A 71 -9.18 6.13 -5.73
C PHE A 71 -10.37 5.35 -6.28
N SER A 72 -10.09 4.32 -7.06
CA SER A 72 -11.11 3.43 -7.63
C SER A 72 -11.88 2.69 -6.52
N PRO A 73 -13.23 2.66 -6.57
CA PRO A 73 -14.05 1.89 -5.64
C PRO A 73 -13.85 0.37 -5.80
N GLU A 74 -13.14 -0.10 -6.83
CA GLU A 74 -12.75 -1.51 -6.98
C GLU A 74 -11.70 -1.93 -5.95
N PHE A 75 -10.84 -1.00 -5.52
CA PHE A 75 -9.71 -1.28 -4.62
C PHE A 75 -9.90 -0.69 -3.22
N THR A 76 -11.05 -0.07 -2.92
CA THR A 76 -11.21 0.78 -1.74
C THR A 76 -12.58 0.66 -1.07
N ASP A 77 -12.58 0.50 0.25
CA ASP A 77 -13.77 0.59 1.09
C ASP A 77 -13.54 1.34 2.42
N ASP A 78 -12.36 1.97 2.58
CA ASP A 78 -12.01 2.78 3.74
C ASP A 78 -11.68 4.24 3.39
N GLY A 79 -11.55 5.08 4.42
CA GLY A 79 -11.27 6.51 4.26
C GLY A 79 -9.81 6.85 3.94
N ASN A 80 -8.89 5.88 3.91
CA ASN A 80 -7.49 6.10 3.60
C ASN A 80 -6.86 4.92 2.83
N PRO A 81 -7.24 4.72 1.56
CA PRO A 81 -6.86 3.54 0.78
C PRO A 81 -5.37 3.30 0.62
N ALA A 82 -4.58 4.39 0.60
CA ALA A 82 -3.13 4.35 0.52
C ALA A 82 -2.51 3.50 1.64
N ARG A 83 -3.15 3.43 2.81
CA ARG A 83 -2.70 2.62 3.95
C ARG A 83 -2.68 1.13 3.62
N HIS A 84 -3.82 0.57 3.21
CA HIS A 84 -3.94 -0.85 2.91
C HIS A 84 -3.05 -1.22 1.74
N TYR A 85 -3.08 -0.40 0.68
CA TYR A 85 -2.22 -0.62 -0.47
C TYR A 85 -0.74 -0.67 -0.09
N ILE A 86 -0.20 0.35 0.62
CA ILE A 86 1.22 0.39 0.99
C ILE A 86 1.60 -0.74 1.96
N ALA A 87 0.69 -1.15 2.85
CA ALA A 87 0.95 -2.31 3.71
C ALA A 87 1.21 -3.58 2.87
N PHE A 88 0.42 -3.82 1.84
CA PHE A 88 0.63 -4.97 0.97
C PHE A 88 1.80 -4.82 0.00
N VAL A 89 2.13 -3.60 -0.43
CA VAL A 89 3.42 -3.32 -1.12
C VAL A 89 4.60 -3.68 -0.21
N PHE A 90 4.54 -3.30 1.07
CA PHE A 90 5.56 -3.64 2.06
C PHE A 90 5.70 -5.17 2.21
N VAL A 91 4.58 -5.87 2.40
CA VAL A 91 4.57 -7.34 2.50
C VAL A 91 5.15 -7.99 1.23
N GLY A 92 4.74 -7.56 0.04
CA GLY A 92 5.22 -8.09 -1.24
C GLY A 92 6.69 -7.79 -1.53
N PHE A 93 7.24 -6.71 -0.98
CA PHE A 93 8.66 -6.38 -1.11
C PHE A 93 9.53 -7.37 -0.31
N TRP A 94 9.14 -7.65 0.94
CA TRP A 94 9.95 -8.47 1.85
C TRP A 94 9.73 -9.97 1.68
N LEU A 95 8.49 -10.41 1.46
CA LEU A 95 8.13 -11.83 1.44
C LEU A 95 8.08 -12.43 0.03
N PRO A 96 8.38 -13.73 -0.13
CA PRO A 96 8.04 -14.44 -1.36
C PRO A 96 6.52 -14.52 -1.52
N ALA A 97 6.04 -14.61 -2.78
CA ALA A 97 4.61 -14.53 -3.09
C ALA A 97 3.71 -15.48 -2.27
N PRO A 98 4.04 -16.76 -2.07
CA PRO A 98 3.19 -17.65 -1.28
C PRO A 98 2.97 -17.15 0.16
N LEU A 99 4.03 -16.62 0.79
CA LEU A 99 3.95 -16.07 2.15
C LEU A 99 3.22 -14.73 2.18
N ALA A 100 3.45 -13.87 1.19
CA ALA A 100 2.73 -12.60 1.07
C ALA A 100 1.22 -12.82 0.91
N ILE A 101 0.82 -13.80 0.09
CA ILE A 101 -0.57 -14.20 -0.08
C ILE A 101 -1.12 -14.79 1.22
N ALA A 102 -0.37 -15.65 1.91
CA ALA A 102 -0.80 -16.17 3.21
C ALA A 102 -1.04 -15.05 4.24
N VAL A 103 -0.19 -14.01 4.26
CA VAL A 103 -0.38 -12.83 5.12
C VAL A 103 -1.64 -12.05 4.73
N LEU A 104 -1.92 -11.87 3.44
CA LEU A 104 -3.16 -11.25 2.97
C LEU A 104 -4.40 -11.99 3.47
N TYR A 105 -4.47 -13.30 3.27
CA TYR A 105 -5.65 -14.06 3.72
C TYR A 105 -5.73 -14.16 5.24
N ALA A 106 -4.60 -14.26 5.95
CA ALA A 106 -4.59 -14.22 7.42
C ALA A 106 -5.11 -12.87 7.95
N TRP A 107 -4.77 -11.76 7.26
CA TRP A 107 -5.28 -10.44 7.57
C TRP A 107 -6.79 -10.35 7.39
N GLU A 108 -7.32 -10.79 6.26
CA GLU A 108 -8.77 -10.81 6.00
C GLU A 108 -9.51 -11.69 7.00
N ILE A 109 -8.98 -12.87 7.35
CA ILE A 109 -9.56 -13.74 8.37
C ILE A 109 -9.59 -13.04 9.74
N ALA A 110 -8.50 -12.37 10.12
CA ALA A 110 -8.44 -11.62 11.36
C ALA A 110 -9.43 -10.44 11.37
N GLY A 111 -9.56 -9.72 10.25
CA GLY A 111 -10.55 -8.67 10.04
C GLY A 111 -11.98 -9.19 10.13
N PHE A 112 -12.29 -10.30 9.44
CA PHE A 112 -13.58 -10.97 9.47
C PHE A 112 -14.00 -11.33 10.90
N VAL A 113 -13.11 -11.92 11.69
CA VAL A 113 -13.39 -12.24 13.10
C VAL A 113 -13.57 -10.97 13.94
N ARG A 114 -12.75 -9.94 13.71
CA ARG A 114 -12.76 -8.69 14.49
C ARG A 114 -13.98 -7.80 14.22
N TYR A 115 -14.44 -7.74 12.97
CA TYR A 115 -15.49 -6.83 12.51
C TYR A 115 -16.84 -7.53 12.30
N GLY A 116 -17.02 -8.73 12.86
CA GLY A 116 -18.33 -9.37 12.94
C GLY A 116 -18.80 -10.05 11.65
N GLY A 117 -17.87 -10.61 10.87
CA GLY A 117 -18.17 -11.40 9.68
C GLY A 117 -18.16 -10.63 8.36
N TYR A 118 -17.51 -9.46 8.31
CA TYR A 118 -17.30 -8.72 7.06
C TYR A 118 -15.98 -9.16 6.41
N TRP A 119 -16.09 -9.62 5.16
CA TRP A 119 -14.97 -9.90 4.27
C TRP A 119 -14.93 -8.83 3.19
N SER A 120 -13.77 -8.23 2.90
CA SER A 120 -13.68 -7.20 1.87
C SER A 120 -13.03 -7.74 0.60
N PRO A 121 -13.79 -8.00 -0.48
CA PRO A 121 -13.22 -8.33 -1.78
C PRO A 121 -12.29 -7.23 -2.31
N ARG A 122 -12.52 -5.97 -1.89
CA ARG A 122 -11.76 -4.80 -2.33
C ARG A 122 -10.40 -4.73 -1.63
N ASP A 123 -10.33 -5.02 -0.33
CA ASP A 123 -9.05 -5.15 0.37
C ASP A 123 -8.24 -6.33 -0.17
N VAL A 124 -8.89 -7.44 -0.54
CA VAL A 124 -8.23 -8.56 -1.24
C VAL A 124 -7.65 -8.13 -2.59
N ALA A 125 -8.43 -7.41 -3.41
CA ALA A 125 -7.97 -6.92 -4.71
C ALA A 125 -6.79 -5.93 -4.56
N SER A 126 -6.92 -4.96 -3.66
CA SER A 126 -5.86 -4.02 -3.28
C SER A 126 -4.62 -4.74 -2.76
N GLY A 127 -4.80 -5.80 -1.97
CA GLY A 127 -3.72 -6.60 -1.42
C GLY A 127 -2.96 -7.39 -2.46
N HIS A 128 -3.64 -8.03 -3.40
CA HIS A 128 -2.98 -8.70 -4.52
C HIS A 128 -2.19 -7.71 -5.40
N LEU A 129 -2.77 -6.54 -5.68
CA LEU A 129 -2.11 -5.48 -6.44
C LEU A 129 -0.86 -4.96 -5.70
N GLY A 130 -1.00 -4.65 -4.42
CA GLY A 130 0.09 -4.23 -3.54
C GLY A 130 1.22 -5.25 -3.51
N ILE A 131 0.93 -6.53 -3.30
CA ILE A 131 1.95 -7.61 -3.28
C ILE A 131 2.73 -7.66 -4.60
N ARG A 132 2.03 -7.59 -5.74
CA ARG A 132 2.66 -7.57 -7.07
C ARG A 132 3.57 -6.35 -7.23
N HIS A 133 3.12 -5.18 -6.80
CA HIS A 133 3.89 -3.94 -6.90
C HIS A 133 5.09 -3.92 -5.95
N GLY A 134 4.98 -4.47 -4.75
CA GLY A 134 6.11 -4.64 -3.82
C GLY A 134 7.23 -5.49 -4.42
N ARG A 135 6.86 -6.57 -5.12
CA ARG A 135 7.82 -7.39 -5.88
C ARG A 135 8.47 -6.62 -7.03
N ALA A 136 7.70 -5.81 -7.75
CA ALA A 136 8.23 -4.97 -8.82
C ALA A 136 9.23 -3.94 -8.28
N VAL A 137 8.93 -3.29 -7.15
CA VAL A 137 9.88 -2.39 -6.45
C VAL A 137 11.14 -3.12 -6.03
N ARG A 138 11.01 -4.35 -5.52
CA ARG A 138 12.16 -5.19 -5.14
C ARG A 138 13.10 -5.45 -6.32
N SER A 139 12.56 -5.68 -7.52
CA SER A 139 13.34 -6.00 -8.71
C SER A 139 13.82 -4.78 -9.50
N ALA A 140 13.03 -3.71 -9.58
CA ALA A 140 13.23 -2.58 -10.49
C ALA A 140 13.49 -1.26 -9.77
N GLY A 141 13.39 -1.23 -8.44
CA GLY A 141 13.65 -0.06 -7.61
C GLY A 141 12.43 0.84 -7.36
N PRO A 142 12.59 1.91 -6.57
CA PRO A 142 11.48 2.76 -6.11
C PRO A 142 10.69 3.49 -7.20
N THR A 143 11.35 3.84 -8.29
CA THR A 143 10.81 4.71 -9.35
C THR A 143 9.64 4.09 -10.10
N VAL A 144 9.45 2.76 -10.02
CA VAL A 144 8.32 2.08 -10.64
C VAL A 144 7.02 2.23 -9.83
N LEU A 145 7.10 2.45 -8.51
CA LEU A 145 5.91 2.41 -7.65
C LEU A 145 4.87 3.50 -7.98
N PRO A 146 5.24 4.77 -8.26
CA PRO A 146 4.26 5.79 -8.63
C PRO A 146 3.45 5.40 -9.87
N GLY A 147 4.12 4.90 -10.92
CA GLY A 147 3.44 4.47 -12.15
C GLY A 147 2.54 3.26 -11.94
N LEU A 148 2.96 2.32 -11.10
CA LEU A 148 2.14 1.17 -10.71
C LEU A 148 0.94 1.58 -9.84
N ALA A 149 1.13 2.51 -8.90
CA ALA A 149 0.09 3.03 -8.01
C ALA A 149 -0.96 3.87 -8.77
N ALA A 150 -0.66 4.34 -9.98
CA ALA A 150 -1.65 5.00 -10.83
C ALA A 150 -2.83 4.06 -11.18
N ALA A 151 -2.61 2.74 -11.19
CA ALA A 151 -3.65 1.73 -11.39
C ALA A 151 -4.74 1.73 -10.30
N LEU A 152 -4.50 2.41 -9.17
CA LEU A 152 -5.49 2.58 -8.10
C LEU A 152 -6.50 3.69 -8.40
N GLY A 153 -6.32 4.49 -9.45
CA GLY A 153 -7.22 5.59 -9.80
C GLY A 153 -8.44 5.13 -10.58
N GLU A 154 -9.52 5.92 -10.53
CA GLU A 154 -10.81 5.63 -11.22
C GLU A 154 -10.69 5.52 -12.76
N GLY A 155 -9.59 5.99 -13.36
CA GLY A 155 -9.36 5.98 -14.82
C GLY A 155 -8.49 4.85 -15.38
N ALA A 156 -8.03 3.90 -14.57
CA ALA A 156 -7.11 2.85 -15.03
C ALA A 156 -7.77 1.74 -15.89
N ALA A 157 -9.11 1.70 -15.95
CA ALA A 157 -9.88 0.69 -16.67
C ALA A 157 -10.00 0.93 -18.20
N ASP A 158 -9.59 2.11 -18.70
CA ASP A 158 -9.78 2.50 -20.11
C ASP A 158 -8.50 2.46 -20.96
N SER A 159 -7.57 1.54 -20.68
CA SER A 159 -6.51 1.20 -21.65
C SER A 159 -6.96 0.01 -22.51
N PRO A 160 -7.50 0.23 -23.73
CA PRO A 160 -7.69 -0.85 -24.68
C PRO A 160 -6.31 -1.42 -25.06
N GLN A 161 -6.26 -2.75 -25.12
CA GLN A 161 -5.13 -3.52 -25.65
C GLN A 161 -4.83 -3.19 -27.11
#